data_AF-A0A0N4W6Z7-F1
#
_entry.id   AF-A0A0N4W6Z7-F1
#
_cell.length_a   1.000
_cell.length_b   1.000
_cell.length_c   1.000
_cell.angle_alpha   90.00
_cell.angle_beta   90.00
_cell.angle_gamma   90.00
#
_symmetry.space_group_name_H-M   'P 1'
#
loop_
_entity.id
_entity.type
_entity.pdbx_description
1 polymer ?
#
loop_
_entity_poly.entity_id
_entity_poly.type
_entity_poly.pdbx_seq_one_letter_code
_entity_poly.pdbx_strand_id
1 'polypeptide(L)'
;MYAMTDLIEDESRFDKYRRITFKKQLSDHPVYDFWLTLLESNWEIFFDTETRVPNQKLTLCFQFAIRHGYCQLVEYIWEKIGDNTKEYIGLLQWRSMCFRARDRDTMQFLCTRLCRMNPVGVARISWTAFFDTFYNSINNEESDVLVENKFRKRFQFLLENCCPELRKRLLKMENFRIVSDAFRYNQQETFAFLLEHMDGEQLRNAREIVDRIQGRRDTMDGERLRRALLHRQATTID
;
A
#
# COMPACT_ATOMS: atom_id res chain seq x y z
N MET A 1 -1.52 23.92 -0.27
CA MET A 1 -0.46 24.78 0.30
C MET A 1 -0.05 24.15 1.61
N TYR A 2 1.21 23.77 1.78
CA TYR A 2 1.67 23.11 3.01
C TYR A 2 2.01 24.18 4.04
N ALA A 3 1.41 24.14 5.23
CA ALA A 3 1.44 25.25 6.21
C ALA A 3 2.85 25.73 6.60
N MET A 4 3.90 24.92 6.40
CA MET A 4 5.26 25.34 6.67
C MET A 4 5.83 26.30 5.61
N THR A 5 5.39 26.30 4.35
CA THR A 5 6.01 27.17 3.32
C THR A 5 5.92 28.64 3.71
N ASP A 6 4.76 29.07 4.20
CA ASP A 6 4.49 30.46 4.56
C ASP A 6 5.22 30.89 5.85
N LEU A 7 5.47 29.93 6.76
CA LEU A 7 6.22 30.16 8.00
C LEU A 7 7.73 30.18 7.79
N ILE A 8 8.19 29.48 6.76
CA ILE A 8 9.60 29.28 6.42
C ILE A 8 10.14 30.48 5.64
N GLU A 9 9.34 31.08 4.77
CA GLU A 9 9.74 32.25 3.97
C GLU A 9 9.74 33.57 4.75
N ASP A 10 9.24 33.58 5.99
CA ASP A 10 9.27 34.75 6.87
C ASP A 10 10.67 34.97 7.48
N GLU A 11 11.49 35.81 6.82
CA GLU A 11 12.84 36.18 7.26
C GLU A 11 12.87 36.84 8.65
N SER A 12 11.76 37.42 9.12
CA SER A 12 11.67 38.01 10.46
C SER A 12 11.50 36.96 11.57
N ARG A 13 10.91 35.80 11.22
CA ARG A 13 10.71 34.67 12.14
C ARG A 13 11.90 33.73 12.16
N PHE A 14 12.51 33.48 10.99
CA PHE A 14 13.67 32.59 10.83
C PHE A 14 14.89 33.33 10.29
N ASP A 15 15.40 34.28 11.08
CA ASP A 15 16.68 34.94 10.78
C ASP A 15 17.85 33.92 10.73
N LYS A 16 19.00 34.38 10.21
CA LYS A 16 20.20 33.56 10.04
C LYS A 16 20.68 32.89 11.35
N TYR A 17 20.61 33.59 12.48
CA TYR A 17 21.08 33.07 13.77
C TYR A 17 20.12 32.04 14.37
N ARG A 18 18.81 32.24 14.20
CA ARG A 18 17.79 31.26 14.56
C ARG A 18 17.93 30.00 13.74
N ARG A 19 18.14 30.10 12.42
CA ARG A 19 18.39 28.93 11.55
C ARG A 19 19.61 28.12 12.00
N ILE A 20 20.73 28.78 12.33
CA ILE A 20 21.93 28.10 12.87
C ILE A 20 21.62 27.38 14.18
N THR A 21 20.88 28.02 15.08
CA THR A 21 20.48 27.43 16.37
C THR A 21 19.57 26.22 16.18
N PHE A 22 18.54 26.33 15.33
CA PHE A 22 17.65 25.22 15.02
C PHE A 22 18.38 24.05 14.39
N LYS A 23 19.32 24.31 13.48
CA LYS A 23 20.13 23.25 12.87
C LYS A 23 20.90 22.47 13.94
N LYS A 24 21.56 23.15 14.88
CA LYS A 24 22.29 22.48 15.98
C LYS A 24 21.40 21.63 16.89
N GLN A 25 20.12 21.97 17.02
CA GLN A 25 19.21 21.30 17.96
C GLN A 25 18.31 20.25 17.30
N LEU A 26 18.01 20.40 16.00
CA LEU A 26 16.96 19.64 15.31
C LEU A 26 17.43 18.91 14.06
N SER A 27 18.68 19.09 13.60
CA SER A 27 19.17 18.46 12.35
C SER A 27 19.22 16.93 12.38
N ASP A 28 19.13 16.32 13.56
CA ASP A 28 19.11 14.86 13.68
C ASP A 28 17.76 14.27 13.24
N HIS A 29 16.69 15.08 13.16
CA HIS A 29 15.38 14.63 12.71
C HIS A 29 15.19 14.89 11.20
N PRO A 30 14.85 13.86 10.39
CA PRO A 30 14.82 13.95 8.92
C PRO A 30 13.92 15.06 8.36
N VAL A 31 12.80 15.36 9.02
CA VAL A 31 11.86 16.41 8.59
C VAL A 31 12.42 17.81 8.84
N TYR A 32 13.02 18.05 10.01
CA TYR A 32 13.57 19.37 10.34
C TYR A 32 14.82 19.65 9.51
N ASP A 33 15.68 18.65 9.36
CA ASP A 33 16.89 18.76 8.56
C ASP A 33 16.57 19.04 7.08
N PHE A 34 15.51 18.43 6.54
CA PHE A 34 15.00 18.75 5.21
C PHE A 34 14.58 20.22 5.07
N TRP A 35 13.71 20.72 5.96
CA TRP A 35 13.21 22.09 5.85
C TRP A 35 14.31 23.13 6.07
N LEU A 36 15.20 22.90 7.03
CA LEU A 36 16.35 23.79 7.29
C LEU A 36 17.35 23.77 6.13
N THR A 37 17.58 22.62 5.50
CA THR A 37 18.46 22.53 4.32
C THR A 37 17.82 23.20 3.11
N LEU A 38 16.52 23.00 2.89
CA LEU A 38 15.79 23.63 1.79
C LEU A 38 15.80 25.16 1.90
N LEU A 39 15.70 25.69 3.11
CA LEU A 39 15.82 27.13 3.41
C LEU A 39 17.15 27.75 3.03
N GLU A 40 18.22 26.97 3.04
CA GLU A 40 19.58 27.41 2.73
C GLU A 40 19.97 27.14 1.27
N SER A 41 19.12 26.40 0.54
CA SER A 41 19.43 25.87 -0.79
C SER A 41 18.63 26.55 -1.90
N ASN A 42 19.12 26.47 -3.13
CA ASN A 42 18.30 26.74 -4.31
C ASN A 42 17.31 25.58 -4.52
N TRP A 43 16.02 25.88 -4.59
CA TRP A 43 14.96 24.88 -4.62
C TRP A 43 14.97 24.03 -5.89
N GLU A 44 15.25 24.64 -7.05
CA GLU A 44 15.30 23.91 -8.33
C GLU A 44 16.41 22.87 -8.30
N ILE A 45 17.59 23.24 -7.79
CA ILE A 45 18.71 22.32 -7.63
C ILE A 45 18.43 21.25 -6.57
N PHE A 46 17.77 21.62 -5.48
CA PHE A 46 17.50 20.70 -4.37
C PHE A 46 16.57 19.56 -4.76
N PHE A 47 15.57 19.84 -5.61
CA PHE A 47 14.59 18.87 -6.09
C PHE A 47 14.94 18.23 -7.44
N ASP A 48 16.00 18.68 -8.12
CA ASP A 48 16.47 18.06 -9.36
C ASP A 48 17.08 16.68 -9.08
N THR A 49 16.24 15.66 -9.20
CA THR A 49 16.62 14.25 -9.04
C THR A 49 16.73 13.50 -10.37
N GLU A 50 16.57 14.18 -11.51
CA GLU A 50 16.66 13.56 -12.84
C GLU A 50 18.03 13.80 -13.47
N THR A 51 18.56 15.02 -13.35
CA THR A 51 19.88 15.34 -13.95
C THR A 51 21.03 15.21 -12.95
N ARG A 52 20.71 15.12 -11.65
CA ARG A 52 21.67 15.07 -10.56
C ARG A 52 21.40 13.93 -9.60
N VAL A 53 22.42 13.58 -8.82
CA VAL A 53 22.28 12.65 -7.70
C VAL A 53 21.29 13.26 -6.69
N PRO A 54 20.23 12.53 -6.30
CA PRO A 54 19.22 13.04 -5.38
C PRO A 54 19.83 13.51 -4.06
N ASN A 55 19.38 14.66 -3.57
CA ASN A 55 19.83 15.16 -2.28
C ASN A 55 19.51 14.13 -1.18
N GLN A 56 20.50 13.82 -0.33
CA GLN A 56 20.34 12.81 0.71
C GLN A 56 19.29 13.22 1.75
N LYS A 57 19.20 14.51 2.10
CA LYS A 57 18.24 15.03 3.09
C LYS A 57 16.81 14.96 2.56
N LEU A 58 16.62 15.27 1.28
CA LEU A 58 15.37 15.04 0.55
C LEU A 58 14.96 13.56 0.60
N THR A 59 15.88 12.66 0.22
CA THR A 59 15.62 11.22 0.18
C THR A 59 15.25 10.67 1.56
N LEU A 60 15.99 11.05 2.60
CA LEU A 60 15.74 10.60 3.98
C LEU A 60 14.39 11.11 4.50
N CYS A 61 14.09 12.39 4.26
CA CYS A 61 12.81 12.98 4.64
C CYS A 61 11.64 12.31 3.93
N PHE A 62 11.77 12.05 2.63
CA PHE A 62 10.73 11.39 1.86
C PHE A 62 10.46 9.95 2.33
N GLN A 63 11.52 9.17 2.58
CA GLN A 63 11.39 7.83 3.15
C GLN A 63 10.73 7.86 4.53
N PHE A 64 11.12 8.81 5.37
CA PHE A 64 10.53 9.02 6.69
C PHE A 64 9.05 9.40 6.59
N ALA A 65 8.71 10.34 5.69
CA ALA A 65 7.35 10.81 5.46
C ALA A 65 6.42 9.66 5.09
N ILE A 66 6.85 8.82 4.14
CA ILE A 66 6.11 7.62 3.74
C ILE A 66 5.94 6.66 4.93
N ARG A 67 7.04 6.34 5.61
CA ARG A 67 7.10 5.32 6.65
C ARG A 67 6.21 5.63 7.87
N HIS A 68 5.97 6.91 8.12
CA HIS A 68 5.24 7.44 9.27
C HIS A 68 3.90 8.08 8.91
N GLY A 69 3.45 7.96 7.65
CA GLY A 69 2.11 8.40 7.26
C GLY A 69 1.93 9.92 7.11
N TYR A 70 3.00 10.68 6.90
CA TYR A 70 2.92 12.13 6.68
C TYR A 70 2.45 12.45 5.24
N CYS A 71 1.21 12.11 4.91
CA CYS A 71 0.68 12.12 3.54
C CYS A 71 0.88 13.44 2.80
N GLN A 72 0.60 14.57 3.46
CA GLN A 72 0.78 15.90 2.86
C GLN A 72 2.24 16.19 2.48
N LEU A 73 3.20 15.72 3.28
CA LEU A 73 4.63 15.86 2.99
C LEU A 73 5.06 14.92 1.88
N VAL A 74 4.49 13.70 1.84
CA VAL A 74 4.68 12.76 0.73
C VAL A 74 4.20 13.37 -0.57
N GLU A 75 2.99 13.92 -0.62
CA GLU A 75 2.41 14.61 -1.78
C GLU A 75 3.27 15.80 -2.21
N TYR A 76 3.67 16.65 -1.25
CA TYR A 76 4.50 17.82 -1.53
C TYR A 76 5.84 17.45 -2.19
N ILE A 77 6.53 16.44 -1.65
CA ILE A 77 7.80 15.98 -2.21
C ILE A 77 7.56 15.28 -3.55
N TRP A 78 6.54 14.43 -3.64
CA TRP A 78 6.19 13.64 -4.83
C TRP A 78 6.04 14.53 -6.07
N GLU A 79 5.31 15.65 -5.96
CA GLU A 79 5.07 16.54 -7.10
C GLU A 79 6.32 17.34 -7.55
N LYS A 80 7.44 17.25 -6.81
CA LYS A 80 8.67 18.02 -7.09
C LYS A 80 9.85 17.19 -7.55
N ILE A 81 9.82 15.88 -7.33
CA ILE A 81 10.91 14.98 -7.71
C ILE A 81 10.64 14.29 -9.05
N GLY A 82 11.72 13.79 -9.65
CA GLY A 82 11.70 13.00 -10.88
C GLY A 82 11.01 11.65 -10.76
N ASP A 83 10.49 11.14 -11.87
CA ASP A 83 9.80 9.85 -11.96
C ASP A 83 10.71 8.68 -11.60
N ASN A 84 11.99 8.72 -11.97
CA ASN A 84 12.94 7.67 -11.58
C ASN A 84 13.08 7.57 -10.05
N THR A 85 13.11 8.71 -9.37
CA THR A 85 13.24 8.78 -7.90
C THR A 85 11.92 8.42 -7.20
N LYS A 86 10.77 8.85 -7.75
CA LYS A 86 9.44 8.45 -7.30
C LYS A 86 9.29 6.93 -7.31
N GLU A 87 9.61 6.29 -8.43
CA GLU A 87 9.51 4.83 -8.56
C GLU A 87 10.48 4.13 -7.61
N TYR A 88 11.76 4.50 -7.62
CA TYR A 88 12.78 3.85 -6.81
C TYR A 88 12.49 3.92 -5.30
N ILE A 89 12.32 5.13 -4.75
CA ILE A 89 12.06 5.30 -3.32
C ILE A 89 10.65 4.79 -2.97
N GLY A 90 9.68 5.06 -3.83
CA GLY A 90 8.29 4.65 -3.61
C GLY A 90 8.15 3.14 -3.54
N LEU A 91 8.75 2.38 -4.47
CA LEU A 91 8.74 0.91 -4.42
C LEU A 91 9.49 0.36 -3.20
N LEU A 92 10.62 0.98 -2.83
CA LEU A 92 11.39 0.59 -1.65
C LEU A 92 10.55 0.72 -0.37
N GLN A 93 9.85 1.84 -0.19
CA GLN A 93 9.02 2.04 0.98
C GLN A 93 7.67 1.33 0.90
N TRP A 94 7.14 1.10 -0.31
CA TRP A 94 5.88 0.38 -0.54
C TRP A 94 5.88 -1.01 0.11
N ARG A 95 6.99 -1.75 -0.01
CA ARG A 95 7.15 -3.04 0.68
C ARG A 95 6.91 -2.89 2.18
N SER A 96 7.55 -1.91 2.81
CA SER A 96 7.40 -1.65 4.25
C SER A 96 5.97 -1.26 4.62
N MET A 97 5.31 -0.47 3.77
CA MET A 97 3.90 -0.08 3.95
C MET A 97 2.97 -1.29 3.90
N CYS A 98 3.14 -2.22 2.95
CA CYS A 98 2.37 -3.46 2.92
C CYS A 98 2.59 -4.32 4.18
N PHE A 99 3.82 -4.31 4.72
CA PHE A 99 4.14 -5.03 5.96
C PHE A 99 3.56 -4.39 7.23
N ARG A 100 3.33 -3.08 7.24
CA ARG A 100 2.74 -2.39 8.38
C ARG A 100 1.23 -2.31 8.28
N ALA A 101 0.72 -2.09 7.07
CA ALA A 101 -0.67 -1.83 6.75
C ALA A 101 -1.27 -0.77 7.68
N ARG A 102 -0.59 0.37 7.75
CA ARG A 102 -0.95 1.53 8.57
C ARG A 102 -0.97 2.76 7.66
N ASP A 103 -1.73 3.77 8.06
CA ASP A 103 -1.84 5.06 7.38
C ASP A 103 -2.54 4.98 6.01
N ARG A 104 -3.89 4.97 6.06
CA ARG A 104 -4.80 4.85 4.92
C ARG A 104 -4.41 5.77 3.76
N ASP A 105 -4.29 7.07 4.04
CA ASP A 105 -4.14 8.08 3.01
C ASP A 105 -2.80 7.92 2.26
N THR A 106 -1.72 7.70 3.00
CA THR A 106 -0.39 7.47 2.41
C THR A 106 -0.35 6.17 1.61
N MET A 107 -1.00 5.11 2.09
CA MET A 107 -1.08 3.85 1.36
C MET A 107 -1.87 4.01 0.06
N GLN A 108 -3.04 4.64 0.09
CA GLN A 108 -3.88 4.87 -1.09
C GLN A 108 -3.16 5.77 -2.11
N PHE A 109 -2.52 6.84 -1.65
CA PHE A 109 -1.73 7.74 -2.49
C PHE A 109 -0.61 6.98 -3.21
N LEU A 110 0.26 6.28 -2.46
CA LEU A 110 1.39 5.56 -3.03
C LEU A 110 0.93 4.42 -3.93
N CYS A 111 -0.07 3.64 -3.53
CA CYS A 111 -0.60 2.55 -4.34
C CYS A 111 -1.08 3.07 -5.69
N THR A 112 -1.85 4.16 -5.69
CA THR A 112 -2.40 4.72 -6.93
C THR A 112 -1.30 5.22 -7.85
N ARG A 113 -0.33 5.96 -7.32
CA ARG A 113 0.76 6.53 -8.13
C ARG A 113 1.73 5.46 -8.62
N LEU A 114 2.17 4.56 -7.74
CA LEU A 114 3.10 3.49 -8.11
C LEU A 114 2.47 2.49 -9.08
N CYS A 115 1.18 2.16 -8.95
CA CYS A 115 0.52 1.29 -9.92
C CYS A 115 0.38 1.91 -11.31
N ARG A 116 0.27 3.25 -11.41
CA ARG A 116 0.30 3.92 -12.71
C ARG A 116 1.68 3.84 -13.38
N MET A 117 2.74 3.83 -12.58
CA MET A 117 4.12 3.76 -13.08
C MET A 117 4.54 2.31 -13.40
N ASN A 118 4.31 1.39 -12.46
CA ASN A 118 4.78 0.00 -12.55
C ASN A 118 3.80 -0.99 -11.88
N PRO A 119 2.68 -1.32 -12.53
CA PRO A 119 1.65 -2.17 -11.93
C PRO A 119 2.13 -3.60 -11.67
N VAL A 120 3.06 -4.13 -12.49
CA VAL A 120 3.63 -5.47 -12.33
C VAL A 120 4.56 -5.53 -11.11
N GLY A 121 5.48 -4.56 -11.00
CA GLY A 121 6.44 -4.46 -9.90
C GLY A 121 5.73 -4.30 -8.56
N VAL A 122 4.73 -3.41 -8.50
CA VAL A 122 3.90 -3.22 -7.30
C VAL A 122 3.17 -4.51 -6.93
N ALA A 123 2.53 -5.19 -7.88
CA ALA A 123 1.84 -6.45 -7.61
C ALA A 123 2.78 -7.53 -7.05
N ARG A 124 3.98 -7.68 -7.62
CA ARG A 124 4.97 -8.66 -7.15
C ARG A 124 5.46 -8.36 -5.73
N ILE A 125 5.72 -7.09 -5.42
CA ILE A 125 6.17 -6.68 -4.08
C ILE A 125 5.05 -6.85 -3.05
N SER A 126 3.81 -6.50 -3.42
CA SER A 126 2.64 -6.63 -2.55
C SER A 126 2.29 -8.08 -2.27
N TRP A 127 2.50 -8.98 -3.24
CA TRP A 127 2.05 -10.38 -3.16
C TRP A 127 2.56 -11.09 -1.90
N THR A 128 3.85 -10.99 -1.58
CA THR A 128 4.41 -11.65 -0.39
C THR A 128 3.72 -11.20 0.88
N ALA A 129 3.66 -9.88 1.12
CA ALA A 129 3.02 -9.35 2.32
C ALA A 129 1.53 -9.67 2.39
N PHE A 130 0.84 -9.64 1.24
CA PHE A 130 -0.59 -9.90 1.12
C PHE A 130 -0.91 -11.38 1.37
N PHE A 131 -0.21 -12.29 0.70
CA PHE A 131 -0.37 -13.74 0.87
C PHE A 131 0.03 -14.18 2.28
N ASP A 132 1.12 -13.66 2.83
CA ASP A 132 1.52 -13.97 4.22
C ASP A 132 0.43 -13.54 5.22
N THR A 133 -0.18 -12.36 5.04
CA THR A 133 -1.28 -11.92 5.92
C THR A 133 -2.54 -12.76 5.75
N PHE A 134 -2.85 -13.18 4.53
CA PHE A 134 -3.97 -14.09 4.25
C PHE A 134 -3.74 -15.47 4.89
N TYR A 135 -2.59 -16.09 4.61
CA TYR A 135 -2.25 -17.43 5.08
C TYR A 135 -2.29 -17.51 6.60
N ASN A 136 -1.65 -16.55 7.29
CA ASN A 136 -1.67 -16.48 8.76
C ASN A 136 -3.06 -16.16 9.34
N SER A 137 -4.00 -15.63 8.54
CA SER A 137 -5.38 -15.43 8.96
C SER A 137 -6.25 -16.69 8.87
N ILE A 138 -5.83 -17.72 8.11
CA ILE A 138 -6.64 -18.92 7.87
C ILE A 138 -6.02 -20.23 8.39
N ASN A 139 -4.70 -20.28 8.59
CA ASN A 139 -3.96 -21.50 8.97
C ASN A 139 -3.44 -21.50 10.43
N ASN A 140 -3.88 -20.55 11.26
CA ASN A 140 -3.44 -20.47 12.65
C ASN A 140 -4.25 -21.44 13.54
N GLU A 141 -3.94 -22.73 13.45
CA GLU A 141 -4.57 -23.78 14.25
C GLU A 141 -4.30 -23.65 15.78
N GLU A 142 -3.32 -22.84 16.19
CA GLU A 142 -2.91 -22.68 17.60
C GLU A 142 -2.91 -21.22 18.12
N SER A 143 -3.36 -20.23 17.33
CA SER A 143 -3.17 -18.83 17.72
C SER A 143 -4.32 -18.27 18.57
N ASP A 144 -3.97 -17.50 19.59
CA ASP A 144 -4.87 -16.60 20.31
C ASP A 144 -5.76 -15.83 19.31
N VAL A 145 -7.07 -15.77 19.58
CA VAL A 145 -8.09 -15.05 18.81
C VAL A 145 -7.66 -13.60 18.50
N LEU A 146 -6.85 -12.99 19.37
CA LEU A 146 -6.28 -11.67 19.15
C LEU A 146 -5.30 -11.61 17.96
N VAL A 147 -4.51 -12.66 17.74
CA VAL A 147 -3.51 -12.75 16.67
C VAL A 147 -4.19 -12.99 15.32
N GLU A 148 -5.14 -13.91 15.26
CA GLU A 148 -5.94 -14.16 14.06
C GLU A 148 -6.67 -12.88 13.60
N ASN A 149 -7.34 -12.20 14.53
CA ASN A 149 -8.03 -10.93 14.25
C ASN A 149 -7.08 -9.83 13.74
N LYS A 150 -5.83 -9.81 14.20
CA LYS A 150 -4.82 -8.87 13.70
C LYS A 150 -4.48 -9.14 12.24
N PHE A 151 -4.25 -10.39 11.85
CA PHE A 151 -3.94 -10.75 10.46
C PHE A 151 -5.14 -10.51 9.54
N ARG A 152 -6.33 -10.88 9.98
CA ARG A 152 -7.57 -10.64 9.24
C ARG A 152 -7.83 -9.15 9.01
N LYS A 153 -7.78 -8.32 10.06
CA LYS A 153 -7.96 -6.85 9.92
C LYS A 153 -6.92 -6.24 8.99
N ARG A 154 -5.68 -6.73 9.07
CA ARG A 154 -4.60 -6.28 8.19
C ARG A 154 -4.83 -6.71 6.74
N PHE A 155 -5.27 -7.93 6.50
CA PHE A 155 -5.64 -8.42 5.17
C PHE A 155 -6.76 -7.58 4.55
N GLN A 156 -7.83 -7.33 5.32
CA GLN A 156 -8.94 -6.46 4.89
C GLN A 156 -8.44 -5.04 4.56
N PHE A 157 -7.66 -4.45 5.47
CA PHE A 157 -7.08 -3.13 5.26
C PHE A 157 -6.26 -3.06 3.97
N LEU A 158 -5.43 -4.08 3.69
CA LEU A 158 -4.66 -4.10 2.45
C LEU A 158 -5.58 -4.12 1.22
N LEU A 159 -6.59 -4.98 1.20
CA LEU A 159 -7.47 -5.14 0.03
C LEU A 159 -8.33 -3.89 -0.25
N GLU A 160 -8.84 -3.26 0.82
CA GLU A 160 -9.65 -2.06 0.76
C GLU A 160 -8.86 -0.84 0.27
N ASN A 161 -7.59 -0.72 0.70
CA ASN A 161 -6.75 0.45 0.43
C ASN A 161 -5.83 0.30 -0.79
N CYS A 162 -5.84 -0.87 -1.44
CA CYS A 162 -5.23 -1.04 -2.75
C CYS A 162 -6.10 -0.38 -3.84
N CYS A 163 -5.45 0.23 -4.83
CA CYS A 163 -6.15 0.72 -6.02
C CYS A 163 -6.76 -0.45 -6.82
N PRO A 164 -7.79 -0.20 -7.66
CA PRO A 164 -8.49 -1.27 -8.38
C PRO A 164 -7.58 -2.16 -9.23
N GLU A 165 -6.57 -1.57 -9.89
CA GLU A 165 -5.61 -2.31 -10.73
C GLU A 165 -4.78 -3.30 -9.90
N LEU A 166 -4.26 -2.87 -8.75
CA LEU A 166 -3.50 -3.75 -7.86
C LEU A 166 -4.37 -4.84 -7.29
N ARG A 167 -5.59 -4.48 -6.83
CA ARG A 167 -6.57 -5.42 -6.30
C ARG A 167 -6.88 -6.53 -7.32
N LYS A 168 -7.17 -6.16 -8.56
CA LYS A 168 -7.41 -7.12 -9.65
C LYS A 168 -6.24 -8.09 -9.84
N ARG A 169 -5.00 -7.57 -9.84
CA ARG A 169 -3.79 -8.39 -9.97
C ARG A 169 -3.57 -9.33 -8.78
N LEU A 170 -3.71 -8.83 -7.55
CA LEU A 170 -3.51 -9.63 -6.34
C LEU A 170 -4.54 -10.76 -6.23
N LEU A 171 -5.81 -10.50 -6.56
CA LEU A 171 -6.85 -11.52 -6.50
C LEU A 171 -6.68 -12.62 -7.57
N LYS A 172 -6.03 -12.30 -8.70
CA LYS A 172 -5.74 -13.25 -9.79
C LYS A 172 -4.39 -13.97 -9.65
N MET A 173 -3.49 -13.47 -8.80
CA MET A 173 -2.14 -14.01 -8.62
C MET A 173 -2.15 -15.52 -8.37
N GLU A 174 -1.16 -16.19 -8.95
CA GLU A 174 -0.98 -17.65 -8.86
C GLU A 174 -2.25 -18.45 -9.19
N ASN A 175 -2.99 -18.02 -10.22
CA ASN A 175 -4.26 -18.60 -10.64
C ASN A 175 -5.33 -18.60 -9.53
N PHE A 176 -5.62 -17.41 -8.99
CA PHE A 176 -6.62 -17.23 -7.94
C PHE A 176 -6.35 -18.07 -6.68
N ARG A 177 -5.07 -18.17 -6.29
CA ARG A 177 -4.63 -19.03 -5.18
C ARG A 177 -5.38 -18.74 -3.87
N ILE A 178 -5.47 -17.49 -3.45
CA ILE A 178 -6.16 -17.10 -2.21
C ILE A 178 -7.65 -17.44 -2.24
N VAL A 179 -8.32 -17.32 -3.39
CA VAL A 179 -9.74 -17.66 -3.54
C VAL A 179 -9.93 -19.17 -3.43
N SER A 180 -9.04 -19.91 -4.09
CA SER A 180 -9.00 -21.36 -4.05
C SER A 180 -8.75 -21.89 -2.64
N ASP A 181 -7.79 -21.29 -1.92
CA ASP A 181 -7.43 -21.69 -0.57
C ASP A 181 -8.55 -21.33 0.42
N ALA A 182 -9.14 -20.13 0.33
CA ALA A 182 -10.30 -19.76 1.14
C ALA A 182 -11.48 -20.72 0.93
N PHE A 183 -11.71 -21.17 -0.31
CA PHE A 183 -12.72 -22.20 -0.61
C PHE A 183 -12.34 -23.57 -0.01
N ARG A 184 -11.11 -24.04 -0.24
CA ARG A 184 -10.62 -25.36 0.20
C ARG A 184 -10.65 -25.52 1.72
N TYR A 185 -10.35 -24.46 2.45
CA TYR A 185 -10.32 -24.43 3.91
C TYR A 185 -11.65 -23.97 4.52
N ASN A 186 -12.73 -23.86 3.73
CA ASN A 186 -14.07 -23.46 4.19
C ASN A 186 -14.11 -22.13 4.95
N GLN A 187 -13.30 -21.16 4.51
CA GLN A 187 -13.18 -19.84 5.14
C GLN A 187 -14.30 -18.92 4.68
N GLN A 188 -15.52 -19.11 5.19
CA GLN A 188 -16.73 -18.49 4.67
C GLN A 188 -16.67 -16.96 4.60
N GLU A 189 -16.26 -16.31 5.69
CA GLU A 189 -16.23 -14.85 5.76
C GLU A 189 -15.14 -14.25 4.87
N THR A 190 -13.96 -14.87 4.84
CA THR A 190 -12.85 -14.45 3.98
C THR A 190 -13.18 -14.67 2.50
N PHE A 191 -13.83 -15.79 2.18
CA PHE A 191 -14.27 -16.08 0.81
C PHE A 191 -15.30 -15.05 0.34
N ALA A 192 -16.35 -14.77 1.14
CA ALA A 192 -17.33 -13.74 0.82
C ALA A 192 -16.68 -12.36 0.60
N PHE A 193 -15.78 -11.96 1.51
CA PHE A 193 -15.04 -10.71 1.41
C PHE A 193 -14.19 -10.61 0.14
N LEU A 194 -13.53 -11.70 -0.27
CA LEU A 194 -12.81 -11.75 -1.54
C LEU A 194 -13.73 -11.51 -2.74
N LEU A 195 -14.91 -12.14 -2.76
CA LEU A 195 -15.88 -12.02 -3.86
C LEU A 195 -16.48 -10.62 -4.00
N GLU A 196 -16.67 -9.90 -2.89
CA GLU A 196 -17.11 -8.50 -2.91
C GLU A 196 -16.13 -7.60 -3.68
N HIS A 197 -14.84 -7.95 -3.65
CA HIS A 197 -13.73 -7.19 -4.21
C HIS A 197 -13.31 -7.62 -5.63
N MET A 198 -14.01 -8.60 -6.22
CA MET A 198 -13.75 -9.10 -7.56
C MET A 198 -14.66 -8.45 -8.61
N ASP A 199 -14.13 -8.19 -9.80
CA ASP A 199 -14.94 -7.79 -10.96
C ASP A 199 -15.64 -9.00 -11.62
N GLY A 200 -16.58 -8.73 -12.53
CA GLY A 200 -17.36 -9.78 -13.20
C GLY A 200 -16.51 -10.77 -14.02
N GLU A 201 -15.38 -10.34 -14.58
CA GLU A 201 -14.45 -11.21 -15.31
C GLU A 201 -13.72 -12.15 -14.35
N GLN A 202 -13.24 -11.61 -13.23
CA GLN A 202 -12.60 -12.37 -12.16
C GLN A 202 -13.55 -13.39 -11.55
N LEU A 203 -14.80 -13.02 -11.29
CA LEU A 203 -15.83 -13.93 -10.76
C LEU A 203 -16.07 -15.12 -11.70
N ARG A 204 -16.18 -14.88 -13.01
CA ARG A 204 -16.31 -15.95 -14.03
C ARG A 204 -15.11 -16.90 -13.99
N ASN A 205 -13.89 -16.36 -14.01
CA ASN A 205 -12.67 -17.17 -14.04
C ASN A 205 -12.47 -17.96 -12.73
N ALA A 206 -12.78 -17.34 -11.58
CA ALA A 206 -12.68 -18.00 -10.28
C ALA A 206 -13.70 -19.15 -10.13
N ARG A 207 -14.88 -19.02 -10.73
CA ARG A 207 -15.88 -20.09 -10.76
C ARG A 207 -15.35 -21.36 -11.42
N GLU A 208 -14.66 -21.27 -12.55
CA GLU A 208 -14.08 -22.44 -13.19
C GLU A 208 -13.06 -23.17 -12.29
N ILE A 209 -12.40 -22.44 -11.40
CA ILE A 209 -11.45 -23.02 -10.45
C ILE A 209 -12.19 -23.67 -9.27
N VAL A 210 -13.19 -22.99 -8.72
CA VAL A 210 -14.04 -23.50 -7.64
C VAL A 210 -14.81 -24.75 -8.07
N ASP A 211 -15.43 -24.74 -9.25
CA ASP A 211 -16.15 -25.90 -9.81
C ASP A 211 -15.22 -27.11 -9.97
N ARG A 212 -13.96 -26.90 -10.36
CA ARG A 212 -12.94 -27.96 -10.43
C ARG A 212 -12.55 -28.52 -9.06
N ILE A 213 -12.57 -27.69 -8.01
CA ILE A 213 -12.26 -28.13 -6.63
C ILE A 213 -13.45 -28.89 -6.04
N GLN A 214 -14.67 -28.38 -6.19
CA GLN A 214 -15.90 -29.04 -5.72
C GLN A 214 -16.10 -30.39 -6.40
N GLY A 215 -15.89 -30.49 -7.73
CA GLY A 215 -15.98 -31.76 -8.44
C GLY A 215 -15.03 -32.85 -7.93
N ARG A 216 -14.03 -32.50 -7.11
CA ARG A 216 -13.13 -33.45 -6.43
C ARG A 216 -13.50 -33.71 -4.96
N ARG A 217 -14.31 -32.85 -4.33
CA ARG A 217 -14.69 -32.90 -2.91
C ARG A 217 -16.12 -32.39 -2.76
N ASP A 218 -17.08 -33.31 -2.78
CA ASP A 218 -18.49 -32.96 -2.69
C ASP A 218 -18.93 -32.82 -1.22
N THR A 219 -18.71 -31.64 -0.64
CA THR A 219 -19.13 -31.32 0.74
C THR A 219 -20.26 -30.29 0.74
N MET A 220 -21.16 -30.38 1.74
CA MET A 220 -22.27 -29.42 1.88
C MET A 220 -21.79 -27.98 2.05
N ASP A 221 -20.68 -27.79 2.77
CA ASP A 221 -20.08 -26.47 3.01
C ASP A 221 -19.50 -25.87 1.72
N GLY A 222 -18.84 -26.69 0.89
CA GLY A 222 -18.35 -26.27 -0.42
C GLY A 222 -19.49 -25.83 -1.36
N GLU A 223 -20.61 -26.54 -1.33
CA GLU A 223 -21.80 -26.17 -2.10
C GLU A 223 -22.41 -24.83 -1.61
N ARG A 224 -22.38 -24.54 -0.30
CA ARG A 224 -22.82 -23.23 0.23
C ARG A 224 -21.94 -22.08 -0.29
N LEU A 225 -20.61 -22.24 -0.26
CA LEU A 225 -19.66 -21.25 -0.78
C LEU A 225 -19.81 -21.06 -2.29
N ARG A 226 -20.00 -22.15 -3.03
CA ARG A 226 -20.27 -22.12 -4.47
C ARG A 226 -21.54 -21.34 -4.79
N ARG A 227 -22.62 -21.53 -4.04
CA ARG A 227 -23.85 -20.72 -4.20
C ARG A 227 -23.61 -19.24 -3.94
N ALA A 228 -22.80 -18.88 -2.95
CA ALA A 228 -22.43 -17.49 -2.70
C ALA A 228 -21.70 -16.86 -3.90
N LEU A 229 -20.78 -17.61 -4.53
CA LEU A 229 -20.12 -17.19 -5.78
C LEU A 229 -21.11 -16.98 -6.92
N LEU A 230 -22.02 -17.93 -7.14
CA LEU A 230 -23.04 -17.83 -8.20
C LEU A 230 -23.97 -16.64 -7.98
N HIS A 231 -24.39 -16.40 -6.73
CA HIS A 231 -25.21 -15.25 -6.39
C HIS A 231 -24.49 -13.93 -6.66
N ARG A 232 -23.22 -13.80 -6.22
CA ARG A 232 -22.42 -12.61 -6.49
C ARG A 232 -22.26 -12.37 -8.00
N GLN A 233 -21.99 -13.42 -8.77
CA GLN A 233 -21.88 -13.33 -10.23
C GLN A 233 -23.17 -12.78 -10.85
N ALA A 234 -24.34 -13.26 -10.44
CA ALA A 234 -25.63 -12.77 -10.94
C ALA A 234 -25.84 -11.28 -10.63
N THR A 235 -25.49 -10.83 -9.42
CA THR A 235 -25.62 -9.42 -8.99
C THR A 235 -24.61 -8.44 -9.62
N THR A 236 -23.64 -8.92 -10.40
CA THR A 236 -22.59 -8.07 -11.02
C THR A 236 -22.80 -7.90 -12.54
N ILE A 237 -23.81 -8.56 -13.11
CA ILE A 237 -24.08 -8.55 -14.57
C ILE A 237 -25.14 -7.48 -14.94
N ASP A 238 -25.80 -6.88 -13.95
CA ASP A 238 -26.62 -5.67 -14.09
C ASP A 238 -25.81 -4.40 -13.75
#